data_AF-A0A8H6SDV2-F1
#
_entry.id   AF-A0A8H6SDV2-F1
#
_cell.length_a   1.000
_cell.length_b   1.000
_cell.length_c   1.000
_cell.angle_alpha   90.00
_cell.angle_beta   90.00
_cell.angle_gamma   90.00
#
_symmetry.space_group_name_H-M   'P 1'
#
loop_
_entity.id
_entity.type
_entity.pdbx_description
1 polymer ?
#
loop_
_entity_poly.entity_id
_entity_poly.type
_entity_poly.pdbx_seq_one_letter_code
_entity_poly.pdbx_strand_id
1 'polypeptide(L)'
;MPRTKKLPVAPPSFHVFGDLPLDVGLGIFSLCSPFDLVQLAATSKSNRTLIQAHAYLWESAHVIETSGNYSQEAYVLWVFGGGPCSHCAKPTTSLPFHFLFRFRACSSRCEKILMSEHLYFCSAGQFDALAYTKGLPRLTEVNPWMTTHYAPLKAVKNAKHEANAATQITKFKNFSLRGHRPPAFCTFKRRTLPELEESANELQDWRDLYLAEFLVVSEANNAFVVKMAKDKQVKVTRLHDAPTMKQLVDAFNRDLELLTPHVWTQHAPKIFEELKDRPSGKNRCTLCNRTVSSLGLEAHMFDSHKNQVSDMNTKGKAHCKDCPDSKRLYTREGLEEHRRVCHSGPLPPPQPWKRCPLCPTRERRFKSVEGRAMHDRVVHGMP
;
A
#
# COMPACT_ATOMS: atom_id res chain seq x y z
N MET A 1 25.13 -34.13 41.69
CA MET A 1 25.45 -32.77 41.20
C MET A 1 24.30 -32.28 40.33
N PRO A 2 23.69 -31.12 40.64
CA PRO A 2 22.54 -30.62 39.89
C PRO A 2 22.99 -30.03 38.54
N ARG A 3 22.34 -30.46 37.44
CA ARG A 3 22.54 -29.93 36.09
C ARG A 3 21.97 -28.51 36.01
N THR A 4 22.85 -27.52 35.93
CA THR A 4 22.48 -26.14 35.62
C THR A 4 21.97 -26.07 34.18
N LYS A 5 20.67 -25.79 34.01
CA LYS A 5 20.10 -25.44 32.71
C LYS A 5 20.71 -24.10 32.28
N LYS A 6 21.55 -24.12 31.23
CA LYS A 6 22.00 -22.89 30.57
C LYS A 6 20.76 -22.18 30.01
N LEU A 7 20.47 -20.99 30.53
CA LEU A 7 19.46 -20.10 29.96
C LEU A 7 19.87 -19.73 28.52
N PRO A 8 18.93 -19.65 27.57
CA PRO A 8 19.22 -19.21 26.23
C PRO A 8 19.76 -17.78 26.28
N VAL A 9 20.97 -17.59 25.76
CA VAL A 9 21.58 -16.27 25.58
C VAL A 9 20.65 -15.50 24.64
N ALA A 10 20.11 -14.37 25.11
CA ALA A 10 19.30 -13.49 24.27
C ALA A 10 20.12 -13.11 23.02
N PRO A 11 19.51 -13.10 21.83
CA PRO A 11 20.22 -12.67 20.63
C PRO A 11 20.77 -11.25 20.87
N PRO A 12 22.01 -10.96 20.45
CA PRO A 12 22.61 -9.65 20.65
C PRO A 12 21.68 -8.60 20.04
N SER A 13 21.14 -7.72 20.88
CA SER A 13 20.40 -6.57 20.40
C SER A 13 21.38 -5.68 19.65
N PHE A 14 21.06 -5.38 18.38
CA PHE A 14 21.86 -4.56 17.48
C PHE A 14 21.86 -3.10 18.01
N HIS A 15 22.67 -2.80 19.03
CA HIS A 15 22.86 -1.46 19.59
C HIS A 15 24.12 -0.78 19.03
N VAL A 16 24.52 -1.09 17.79
CA VAL A 16 25.72 -0.52 17.16
C VAL A 16 25.72 1.02 17.18
N PHE A 17 24.55 1.64 17.11
CA PHE A 17 24.42 3.11 17.17
C PHE A 17 24.45 3.70 18.58
N GLY A 18 24.29 2.90 19.63
CA GLY A 18 24.36 3.37 21.03
C GLY A 18 25.81 3.60 21.49
N ASP A 19 26.76 2.89 20.87
CA ASP A 19 28.18 2.94 21.22
C ASP A 19 28.97 3.93 20.36
N LEU A 20 28.36 4.47 19.29
CA LEU A 20 28.98 5.51 18.45
C LEU A 20 28.84 6.88 19.11
N PRO A 21 29.88 7.75 18.99
CA PRO A 21 29.73 9.17 19.27
C PRO A 21 28.54 9.77 18.51
N LEU A 22 27.77 10.63 19.16
CA LEU A 22 26.52 11.20 18.62
C LEU A 22 26.75 11.88 17.26
N ASP A 23 27.81 12.66 17.15
CA ASP A 23 28.27 13.35 15.94
C ASP A 23 28.54 12.39 14.78
N VAL A 24 29.16 11.23 15.05
CA VAL A 24 29.40 10.20 14.05
C VAL A 24 28.09 9.56 13.59
N GLY A 25 27.19 9.24 14.53
CA GLY A 25 25.85 8.72 14.19
C GLY A 25 25.03 9.69 13.34
N LEU A 26 25.08 10.98 13.67
CA LEU A 26 24.44 12.03 12.90
C LEU A 26 25.08 12.26 11.53
N GLY A 27 26.41 12.14 11.44
CA GLY A 27 27.13 12.19 10.17
C GLY A 27 26.74 11.03 9.24
N ILE A 28 26.55 9.82 9.79
CA ILE A 28 26.02 8.68 9.02
C ILE A 28 24.59 8.98 8.55
N PHE A 29 23.74 9.50 9.43
CA PHE A 29 22.35 9.83 9.10
C PHE A 29 22.26 10.94 8.03
N SER A 30 23.17 11.92 8.02
CA SER A 30 23.18 12.95 6.97
C SER A 30 23.52 12.43 5.57
N LEU A 31 24.12 11.23 5.49
CA LEU A 31 24.41 10.55 4.22
C LEU A 31 23.29 9.60 3.80
N CYS A 32 22.29 9.37 4.66
CA CYS A 32 21.17 8.48 4.37
C CYS A 32 20.14 9.15 3.45
N SER A 33 19.55 8.38 2.54
CA SER A 33 18.37 8.83 1.81
C SER A 33 17.22 9.09 2.80
N PRO A 34 16.21 9.92 2.44
CA PRO A 34 15.03 10.10 3.28
C PRO A 34 14.36 8.76 3.64
N PHE A 35 14.36 7.80 2.71
CA PHE A 35 13.79 6.47 2.95
C PHE A 35 14.58 5.67 4.01
N ASP A 36 15.90 5.69 3.93
CA ASP A 36 16.76 5.01 4.90
C ASP A 36 16.61 5.62 6.29
N LEU A 37 16.50 6.95 6.39
CA LEU A 37 16.18 7.64 7.64
C LEU A 37 14.87 7.14 8.25
N VAL A 38 13.82 6.94 7.45
CA VAL A 38 12.58 6.39 8.02
C VAL A 38 12.72 4.92 8.42
N GLN A 39 13.44 4.11 7.64
CA GLN A 39 13.70 2.73 8.06
C GLN A 39 14.46 2.70 9.39
N LEU A 40 15.50 3.54 9.54
CA LEU A 40 16.26 3.68 10.78
C LEU A 40 15.38 4.17 11.94
N ALA A 41 14.46 5.10 11.70
CA ALA A 41 13.48 5.54 12.69
C ALA A 41 12.43 4.46 13.04
N ALA A 42 12.21 3.49 12.16
CA ALA A 42 11.32 2.36 12.39
C ALA A 42 12.01 1.23 13.18
N THR A 43 13.34 1.10 13.11
CA THR A 43 14.09 0.01 13.77
C THR A 43 14.23 0.19 15.28
N SER A 44 14.31 1.43 15.79
CA SER A 44 14.38 1.67 17.23
C SER A 44 13.77 3.01 17.67
N LYS A 45 13.25 3.06 18.89
CA LYS A 45 12.76 4.30 19.52
C LYS A 45 13.89 5.34 19.65
N SER A 46 15.12 4.90 19.94
CA SER A 46 16.28 5.78 20.09
C SER A 46 16.60 6.51 18.78
N ASN A 47 16.71 5.76 17.67
CA ASN A 47 16.97 6.34 16.35
C ASN A 47 15.86 7.29 15.92
N ARG A 48 14.60 6.93 16.18
CA ARG A 48 13.46 7.82 15.90
C ARG A 48 13.60 9.15 16.63
N THR A 49 13.85 9.11 17.94
CA THR A 49 14.02 10.33 18.74
C THR A 49 15.19 11.16 18.23
N LEU A 50 16.31 10.51 17.88
CA LEU A 50 17.51 11.16 17.37
C LEU A 50 17.24 11.86 16.03
N ILE A 51 16.66 11.14 15.07
CA ILE A 51 16.32 11.67 13.74
C ILE A 51 15.28 12.80 13.85
N GLN A 52 14.32 12.70 14.77
CA GLN A 52 13.32 13.73 15.03
C GLN A 52 13.89 14.99 15.70
N ALA A 53 14.91 14.83 16.55
CA ALA A 53 15.56 15.95 17.24
C ALA A 53 16.47 16.77 16.31
N HIS A 54 16.83 16.24 15.15
CA HIS A 54 17.80 16.85 14.23
C HIS A 54 17.18 17.09 12.85
N ALA A 55 16.37 18.15 12.74
CA ALA A 55 15.62 18.50 11.53
C ALA A 55 16.50 18.65 10.27
N TYR A 56 17.75 19.09 10.42
CA TYR A 56 18.69 19.24 9.30
C TYR A 56 18.99 17.92 8.58
N LEU A 57 18.83 16.77 9.24
CA LEU A 57 18.94 15.46 8.59
C LEU A 57 17.91 15.28 7.46
N TRP A 58 16.85 16.09 7.50
CA TRP A 58 15.80 16.12 6.50
C TRP A 58 15.88 17.32 5.57
N GLU A 59 16.94 18.13 5.60
CA GLU A 59 17.10 19.26 4.66
C GLU A 59 17.15 18.78 3.20
N SER A 60 17.68 17.58 2.95
CA SER A 60 17.59 16.90 1.65
C SER A 60 16.16 16.46 1.28
N ALA A 61 15.24 16.40 2.24
CA ALA A 61 13.83 16.01 2.09
C ALA A 61 12.84 17.19 2.18
N HIS A 62 13.32 18.40 2.48
CA HIS A 62 12.49 19.56 2.84
C HIS A 62 11.77 20.25 1.68
N VAL A 63 11.83 19.71 0.46
CA VAL A 63 11.16 20.36 -0.68
C VAL A 63 9.63 20.20 -0.62
N ILE A 64 9.07 19.28 0.18
CA ILE A 64 7.68 18.87 -0.03
C ILE A 64 6.86 18.87 1.28
N GLU A 65 5.96 19.85 1.40
CA GLU A 65 5.06 20.02 2.55
C GLU A 65 4.15 18.81 2.77
N THR A 66 4.17 18.33 4.01
CA THR A 66 3.25 17.30 4.47
C THR A 66 1.87 17.93 4.66
N SER A 67 0.87 17.48 3.92
CA SER A 67 -0.53 17.77 4.25
C SER A 67 -0.70 17.52 5.76
N GLY A 68 -1.15 18.52 6.54
CA GLY A 68 -0.98 18.64 8.01
C GLY A 68 -1.52 17.53 8.93
N ASN A 69 -1.79 16.34 8.40
CA ASN A 69 -2.09 15.10 9.10
C ASN A 69 -0.93 14.08 9.10
N TYR A 70 0.21 14.38 8.47
CA TYR A 70 1.38 13.48 8.44
C TYR A 70 2.55 14.13 9.15
N SER A 71 3.20 13.38 10.04
CA SER A 71 4.58 13.70 10.42
C SER A 71 5.48 13.55 9.19
N GLN A 72 6.64 14.19 9.22
CA GLN A 72 7.61 14.14 8.12
C GLN A 72 7.98 12.70 7.75
N GLU A 73 8.16 11.84 8.75
CA GLU A 73 8.48 10.42 8.55
C GLU A 73 7.32 9.66 7.93
N ALA A 74 6.09 9.96 8.37
CA ALA A 74 4.89 9.34 7.81
C ALA A 74 4.71 9.75 6.34
N TYR A 75 5.10 10.98 5.98
CA TYR A 75 5.06 11.46 4.62
C TYR A 75 6.12 10.79 3.74
N VAL A 76 7.36 10.71 4.21
CA VAL A 76 8.45 10.03 3.49
C VAL A 76 8.16 8.53 3.33
N LEU A 77 7.61 7.86 4.36
CA LEU A 77 7.08 6.49 4.20
C LEU A 77 5.95 6.44 3.18
N TRP A 78 5.06 7.42 3.19
CA TRP A 78 3.98 7.48 2.22
C TRP A 78 4.47 7.75 0.80
N VAL A 79 5.63 8.36 0.56
CA VAL A 79 6.22 8.54 -0.78
C VAL A 79 7.09 7.34 -1.18
N PHE A 80 8.01 6.92 -0.32
CA PHE A 80 9.06 5.94 -0.63
C PHE A 80 8.83 4.55 -0.01
N GLY A 81 8.15 4.46 1.12
CA GLY A 81 7.89 3.21 1.84
C GLY A 81 6.84 2.30 1.22
N GLY A 82 6.37 2.63 0.02
CA GLY A 82 5.32 1.90 -0.65
C GLY A 82 3.95 2.07 0.01
N GLY A 83 3.06 1.14 -0.28
CA GLY A 83 1.71 1.14 0.28
C GLY A 83 0.77 0.21 -0.48
N PRO A 84 -0.50 0.15 -0.09
CA PRO A 84 -1.50 -0.60 -0.83
C PRO A 84 -1.86 0.11 -2.14
N CYS A 85 -2.03 -0.67 -3.21
CA CYS A 85 -2.59 -0.17 -4.45
C CYS A 85 -4.01 0.36 -4.22
N SER A 86 -4.31 1.56 -4.72
CA SER A 86 -5.60 2.22 -4.54
C SER A 86 -6.76 1.49 -5.24
N HIS A 87 -6.47 0.62 -6.21
CA HIS A 87 -7.47 -0.20 -6.89
C HIS A 87 -7.64 -1.59 -6.26
N CYS A 88 -6.55 -2.35 -6.15
CA CYS A 88 -6.61 -3.77 -5.80
C CYS A 88 -6.09 -4.10 -4.39
N ALA A 89 -5.68 -3.08 -3.62
CA ALA A 89 -5.10 -3.18 -2.27
C ALA A 89 -3.80 -4.01 -2.15
N LYS A 90 -3.25 -4.54 -3.25
CA LYS A 90 -1.97 -5.25 -3.22
C LYS A 90 -0.85 -4.32 -2.76
N PRO A 91 0.06 -4.78 -1.88
CA PRO A 91 1.26 -4.02 -1.54
C PRO A 91 2.06 -3.68 -2.81
N THR A 92 2.53 -2.45 -2.91
CA THR A 92 3.38 -1.96 -3.98
C THR A 92 4.42 -0.99 -3.46
N THR A 93 5.62 -1.02 -4.04
CA THR A 93 6.69 -0.04 -3.79
C THR A 93 6.68 1.10 -4.81
N SER A 94 5.85 0.99 -5.86
CA SER A 94 5.72 2.01 -6.91
C SER A 94 5.35 3.36 -6.33
N LEU A 95 6.10 4.43 -6.64
CA LEU A 95 5.77 5.80 -6.24
C LEU A 95 4.30 6.16 -6.51
N PRO A 96 3.70 7.05 -5.70
CA PRO A 96 2.37 7.57 -6.01
C PRO A 96 2.36 8.15 -7.44
N PHE A 97 1.36 7.81 -8.25
CA PHE A 97 1.19 8.43 -9.57
C PHE A 97 0.28 9.66 -9.52
N HIS A 98 -0.32 9.92 -8.36
CA HIS A 98 -1.04 11.15 -8.08
C HIS A 98 -0.84 11.53 -6.62
N PHE A 99 -0.01 12.54 -6.36
CA PHE A 99 0.39 12.90 -5.00
C PHE A 99 -0.76 13.52 -4.18
N LEU A 100 -1.54 14.42 -4.80
CA LEU A 100 -2.69 15.05 -4.13
C LEU A 100 -3.73 14.05 -3.59
N PHE A 101 -4.08 13.04 -4.39
CA PHE A 101 -5.03 11.99 -3.98
C PHE A 101 -4.39 10.75 -3.37
N ARG A 102 -3.06 10.75 -3.36
CA ARG A 102 -2.24 9.69 -2.81
C ARG A 102 -2.43 8.33 -3.46
N PHE A 103 -2.61 8.31 -4.78
CA PHE A 103 -2.83 7.04 -5.46
C PHE A 103 -1.55 6.31 -5.77
N ARG A 104 -1.60 5.01 -5.53
CA ARG A 104 -0.58 4.06 -5.94
C ARG A 104 -1.21 2.97 -6.81
N ALA A 105 -0.52 2.61 -7.87
CA ALA A 105 -0.93 1.53 -8.75
C ALA A 105 0.15 0.46 -8.77
N CYS A 106 -0.20 -0.79 -8.43
CA CYS A 106 0.77 -1.89 -8.50
C CYS A 106 1.04 -2.38 -9.93
N SER A 107 0.39 -1.79 -10.94
CA SER A 107 0.53 -2.15 -12.35
C SER A 107 -0.10 -1.07 -13.23
N SER A 108 0.37 -0.95 -14.48
CA SER A 108 -0.22 -0.04 -15.48
C SER A 108 -1.71 -0.33 -15.73
N ARG A 109 -2.17 -1.58 -15.52
CA ARG A 109 -3.59 -1.92 -15.57
C ARG A 109 -4.36 -1.26 -14.42
N CYS A 110 -3.85 -1.34 -13.19
CA CYS A 110 -4.49 -0.70 -12.04
C CYS A 110 -4.48 0.82 -12.18
N GLU A 111 -3.39 1.38 -12.70
CA GLU A 111 -3.26 2.81 -13.01
C GLU A 111 -4.30 3.24 -14.04
N LYS A 112 -4.37 2.56 -15.20
CA LYS A 112 -5.40 2.82 -16.22
C LYS A 112 -6.82 2.72 -15.67
N ILE A 113 -7.09 1.76 -14.78
CA ILE A 113 -8.41 1.64 -14.15
C ILE A 113 -8.69 2.80 -13.19
N LEU A 114 -7.70 3.22 -12.39
CA LEU A 114 -7.84 4.39 -11.51
C LEU A 114 -8.01 5.68 -12.30
N MET A 115 -7.40 5.78 -13.48
CA MET A 115 -7.52 6.90 -14.41
C MET A 115 -8.74 6.79 -15.33
N SER A 116 -9.37 5.61 -15.44
CA SER A 116 -10.54 5.39 -16.27
C SER A 116 -11.80 5.98 -15.61
N GLU A 117 -12.73 6.43 -16.45
CA GLU A 117 -13.97 7.14 -16.12
C GLU A 117 -15.00 6.38 -15.25
N HIS A 118 -14.61 5.31 -14.55
CA HIS A 118 -15.54 4.43 -13.84
C HIS A 118 -15.29 4.26 -12.34
N LEU A 119 -14.26 4.89 -11.76
CA LEU A 119 -14.07 4.94 -10.31
C LEU A 119 -14.45 6.31 -9.73
N TYR A 120 -15.71 6.38 -9.27
CA TYR A 120 -16.31 7.43 -8.42
C TYR A 120 -16.51 8.79 -9.09
N PHE A 121 -17.49 8.82 -9.98
CA PHE A 121 -17.97 10.02 -10.67
C PHE A 121 -19.24 10.50 -9.99
N CYS A 122 -19.18 11.68 -9.38
CA CYS A 122 -20.36 12.52 -9.35
C CYS A 122 -20.20 13.51 -10.50
N SER A 123 -21.21 13.61 -11.37
CA SER A 123 -21.21 14.62 -12.42
C SER A 123 -21.01 16.00 -11.79
N ALA A 124 -20.20 16.85 -12.44
CA ALA A 124 -19.87 18.19 -11.98
C ALA A 124 -21.10 18.98 -11.47
N GLY A 125 -22.25 18.85 -12.15
CA GLY A 125 -23.50 19.49 -11.77
C GLY A 125 -24.06 19.10 -10.39
N GLN A 126 -23.81 17.87 -9.90
CA GLN A 126 -24.24 17.47 -8.55
C GLN A 126 -23.25 17.91 -7.46
N PHE A 127 -21.98 18.09 -7.80
CA PHE A 127 -20.94 18.48 -6.84
C PHE A 127 -20.85 19.99 -6.67
N ASP A 128 -20.89 20.78 -7.74
CA ASP A 128 -20.82 22.25 -7.65
C ASP A 128 -22.03 22.87 -6.93
N ALA A 129 -23.18 22.18 -6.94
CA ALA A 129 -24.36 22.56 -6.18
C ALA A 129 -24.17 22.49 -4.65
N LEU A 130 -23.15 21.76 -4.17
CA LEU A 130 -22.95 21.49 -2.75
C LEU A 130 -21.75 22.27 -2.21
N ALA A 131 -21.99 23.24 -1.32
CA ALA A 131 -20.94 24.15 -0.82
C ALA A 131 -19.70 23.47 -0.20
N TYR A 132 -19.83 22.24 0.31
CA TYR A 132 -18.73 21.49 0.94
C TYR A 132 -17.75 20.86 -0.06
N THR A 133 -18.13 20.75 -1.34
CA THR A 133 -17.30 20.12 -2.38
C THR A 133 -16.21 21.04 -2.90
N LYS A 134 -16.39 22.36 -2.75
CA LYS A 134 -15.42 23.40 -3.17
C LYS A 134 -14.07 23.31 -2.46
N GLY A 135 -13.97 22.58 -1.35
CA GLY A 135 -12.73 22.35 -0.61
C GLY A 135 -12.15 20.95 -0.78
N LEU A 136 -12.68 20.15 -1.73
CA LEU A 136 -12.14 18.83 -2.04
C LEU A 136 -11.15 18.96 -3.21
N PRO A 137 -10.01 18.25 -3.16
CA PRO A 137 -9.06 18.23 -4.27
C PRO A 137 -9.71 17.73 -5.55
N ARG A 138 -9.28 18.26 -6.71
CA ARG A 138 -9.88 17.97 -8.04
C ARG A 138 -8.88 17.23 -8.92
N LEU A 139 -9.32 16.14 -9.55
CA LEU A 139 -8.46 15.30 -10.38
C LEU A 139 -8.71 15.67 -11.83
N THR A 140 -8.15 16.82 -12.21
CA THR A 140 -8.04 17.36 -13.58
C THR A 140 -9.36 17.53 -14.35
N GLU A 141 -9.53 18.68 -15.00
CA GLU A 141 -10.50 18.83 -16.08
C GLU A 141 -9.97 18.04 -17.28
N VAL A 142 -10.45 16.80 -17.45
CA VAL A 142 -10.14 16.00 -18.66
C VAL A 142 -10.68 16.71 -19.90
N ASN A 143 -11.72 17.53 -19.74
CA ASN A 143 -12.24 18.49 -20.70
C ASN A 143 -12.97 19.64 -19.95
N PRO A 144 -13.14 20.84 -20.54
CA PRO A 144 -13.88 21.96 -19.93
C PRO A 144 -15.33 21.63 -19.52
N TRP A 145 -15.87 20.56 -20.09
CA TRP A 145 -17.25 20.10 -19.89
C TRP A 145 -17.38 18.97 -18.86
N MET A 146 -16.25 18.43 -18.37
CA MET A 146 -16.23 17.25 -17.51
C MET A 146 -15.16 17.37 -16.43
N THR A 147 -15.53 18.04 -15.33
CA THR A 147 -14.73 18.04 -14.11
C THR A 147 -14.93 16.71 -13.37
N THR A 148 -13.85 15.95 -13.18
CA THR A 148 -13.89 14.73 -12.39
C THR A 148 -13.50 15.03 -10.95
N HIS A 149 -14.46 14.92 -10.03
CA HIS A 149 -14.19 15.08 -8.61
C HIS A 149 -13.76 13.74 -8.03
N TYR A 150 -12.47 13.60 -7.74
CA TYR A 150 -12.03 12.52 -6.89
C TYR A 150 -12.02 12.98 -5.44
N ALA A 151 -12.64 12.22 -4.55
CA ALA A 151 -12.41 12.40 -3.14
C ALA A 151 -12.47 11.04 -2.43
N PRO A 152 -11.56 10.76 -1.49
CA PRO A 152 -11.65 9.57 -0.67
C PRO A 152 -13.06 9.49 -0.06
N LEU A 153 -13.74 8.34 -0.15
CA LEU A 153 -15.12 8.18 0.35
C LEU A 153 -15.26 8.65 1.81
N LYS A 154 -14.22 8.42 2.63
CA LYS A 154 -14.14 8.91 4.01
C LYS A 154 -14.11 10.44 4.08
N ALA A 155 -13.33 11.11 3.22
CA ALA A 155 -13.29 12.56 3.14
C ALA A 155 -14.64 13.15 2.69
N VAL A 156 -15.30 12.53 1.70
CA VAL A 156 -16.66 12.93 1.27
C VAL A 156 -17.66 12.76 2.40
N LYS A 157 -17.64 11.61 3.10
CA LYS A 157 -18.50 11.36 4.26
C LYS A 157 -18.27 12.39 5.35
N ASN A 158 -17.02 12.68 5.69
CA ASN A 158 -16.67 13.68 6.70
C ASN A 158 -17.15 15.07 6.30
N ALA A 159 -16.86 15.52 5.07
CA ALA A 159 -17.32 16.80 4.56
C ALA A 159 -18.85 16.91 4.56
N LYS A 160 -19.56 15.82 4.22
CA LYS A 160 -21.02 15.74 4.30
C LYS A 160 -21.53 15.79 5.74
N HIS A 161 -20.89 15.09 6.67
CA HIS A 161 -21.24 15.14 8.09
C HIS A 161 -21.03 16.53 8.67
N GLU A 162 -19.91 17.18 8.36
CA GLU A 162 -19.60 18.56 8.77
C GLU A 162 -20.62 19.56 8.19
N ALA A 163 -20.95 19.45 6.90
CA ALA A 163 -21.96 20.27 6.26
C ALA A 163 -23.34 20.09 6.90
N ASN A 164 -23.73 18.85 7.19
CA ASN A 164 -24.98 18.56 7.88
C ASN A 164 -24.99 19.08 9.32
N ALA A 165 -23.88 18.96 10.05
CA ALA A 165 -23.74 19.48 11.40
C ALA A 165 -23.86 21.02 11.41
N ALA A 166 -23.18 21.70 10.48
CA ALA A 166 -23.33 23.14 10.28
C ALA A 166 -24.78 23.53 9.94
N THR A 167 -25.46 22.74 9.11
CA THR A 167 -26.87 22.96 8.74
C THR A 167 -27.84 22.70 9.91
N GLN A 168 -27.53 21.78 10.83
CA GLN A 168 -28.36 21.54 12.01
C GLN A 168 -28.19 22.65 13.05
N ILE A 169 -26.95 23.10 13.31
CA ILE A 169 -26.67 24.22 14.22
C ILE A 169 -27.41 25.49 13.77
N THR A 170 -27.52 25.70 12.46
CA THR A 170 -28.22 26.86 11.87
C THR A 170 -29.74 26.75 11.91
N LYS A 171 -30.32 25.54 11.94
CA LYS A 171 -31.77 25.33 12.10
C LYS A 171 -32.28 25.52 13.53
N PHE A 172 -31.43 25.28 14.54
CA PHE A 172 -31.82 25.36 15.95
C PHE A 172 -31.70 26.76 16.57
N LYS A 173 -31.17 27.75 15.84
CA LYS A 173 -31.11 29.14 16.31
C LYS A 173 -31.77 30.05 15.28
N ASN A 174 -32.86 30.71 15.66
CA ASN A 174 -33.49 31.85 14.95
C ASN A 174 -32.57 33.10 14.90
N PHE A 175 -31.26 32.91 14.81
CA PHE A 175 -30.31 34.00 14.61
C PHE A 175 -30.07 34.13 13.10
N SER A 176 -30.36 35.33 12.59
CA SER A 176 -29.98 35.77 11.25
C SER A 176 -28.49 35.45 11.00
N LEU A 177 -28.25 34.48 10.12
CA LEU A 177 -26.94 34.00 9.72
C LEU A 177 -26.27 34.89 8.66
N ARG A 178 -26.34 36.21 8.81
CA ARG A 178 -25.41 37.10 8.11
C ARG A 178 -24.05 37.00 8.80
N GLY A 179 -23.26 35.99 8.47
CA GLY A 179 -21.82 35.99 8.83
C GLY A 179 -21.23 34.71 9.42
N HIS A 180 -21.91 33.57 9.43
CA HIS A 180 -21.24 32.33 9.85
C HIS A 180 -20.29 31.83 8.76
N ARG A 181 -18.99 32.03 9.03
CA ARG A 181 -17.86 31.54 8.25
C ARG A 181 -18.02 30.01 8.03
N PRO A 182 -17.65 29.48 6.84
CA PRO A 182 -17.54 28.04 6.65
C PRO A 182 -16.73 27.42 7.80
N PRO A 183 -16.94 26.14 8.16
CA PRO A 183 -16.13 25.47 9.18
C PRO A 183 -14.65 25.82 8.94
N ALA A 184 -13.94 26.29 9.98
CA ALA A 184 -12.60 26.85 9.85
C ALA A 184 -11.65 25.93 9.04
N PHE A 185 -11.86 24.62 9.14
CA PHE A 185 -11.18 23.58 8.38
C PHE A 185 -11.45 23.59 6.85
N CYS A 186 -12.68 23.83 6.40
CA CYS A 186 -13.01 23.97 4.97
C CYS A 186 -12.40 25.26 4.40
N THR A 187 -12.36 26.32 5.21
CA THR A 187 -11.75 27.60 4.81
C THR A 187 -10.23 27.50 4.74
N PHE A 188 -9.62 26.80 5.71
CA PHE A 188 -8.20 26.48 5.71
C PHE A 188 -7.82 25.64 4.48
N LYS A 189 -8.49 24.51 4.26
CA LYS A 189 -8.25 23.66 3.08
C LYS A 189 -8.42 24.39 1.77
N ARG A 190 -9.43 25.27 1.66
CA ARG A 190 -9.64 26.07 0.45
C ARG A 190 -8.53 27.10 0.22
N ARG A 191 -7.95 27.66 1.29
CA ARG A 191 -6.83 28.60 1.21
C ARG A 191 -5.52 27.90 0.84
N THR A 192 -5.27 26.71 1.40
CA THR A 192 -4.05 25.93 1.14
C THR A 192 -4.14 25.04 -0.09
N LEU A 193 -5.31 24.93 -0.74
CA LEU A 193 -5.48 24.04 -1.90
C LEU A 193 -4.57 24.41 -3.07
N PRO A 194 -4.42 25.70 -3.46
CA PRO A 194 -3.51 26.09 -4.54
C PRO A 194 -2.06 25.68 -4.25
N GLU A 195 -1.58 25.92 -3.02
CA GLU A 195 -0.23 25.51 -2.58
C GLU A 195 -0.07 23.99 -2.63
N LEU A 196 -1.07 23.23 -2.17
CA LEU A 196 -1.06 21.77 -2.25
C LEU A 196 -1.11 21.23 -3.68
N GLU A 197 -1.81 21.92 -4.59
CA GLU A 197 -1.87 21.59 -6.02
C GLU A 197 -0.53 21.88 -6.69
N GLU A 198 0.08 23.02 -6.39
CA GLU A 198 1.42 23.40 -6.86
C GLU A 198 2.47 22.37 -6.40
N SER A 199 2.56 22.07 -5.10
CA SER A 199 3.48 21.04 -4.59
C SER A 199 3.19 19.65 -5.17
N ALA A 200 1.92 19.32 -5.42
CA ALA A 200 1.58 18.04 -6.05
C ALA A 200 2.04 17.97 -7.51
N ASN A 201 2.03 19.08 -8.24
CA ASN A 201 2.55 19.17 -9.60
C ASN A 201 4.07 19.10 -9.62
N GLU A 202 4.76 19.83 -8.74
CA GLU A 202 6.22 19.75 -8.61
C GLU A 202 6.69 18.31 -8.30
N LEU A 203 5.97 17.62 -7.41
CA LEU A 203 6.20 16.20 -7.13
C LEU A 203 5.95 15.29 -8.32
N GLN A 204 4.96 15.63 -9.14
CA GLN A 204 4.65 14.87 -10.34
C GLN A 204 5.77 15.03 -11.38
N ASP A 205 6.24 16.26 -11.60
CA ASP A 205 7.36 16.56 -12.47
C ASP A 205 8.65 15.86 -11.98
N TRP A 206 8.93 15.97 -10.68
CA TRP A 206 10.05 15.26 -10.05
C TRP A 206 9.95 13.75 -10.23
N ARG A 207 8.76 13.16 -10.03
CA ARG A 207 8.55 11.72 -10.20
C ARG A 207 8.87 11.29 -11.63
N ASP A 208 8.42 12.05 -12.61
CA ASP A 208 8.58 11.68 -14.01
C ASP A 208 10.07 11.76 -14.42
N LEU A 209 10.80 12.76 -13.92
CA LEU A 209 12.26 12.84 -14.02
C LEU A 209 12.95 11.65 -13.33
N TYR A 210 12.59 11.36 -12.07
CA TYR A 210 13.12 10.24 -11.30
C TYR A 210 12.89 8.91 -12.00
N LEU A 211 11.69 8.67 -12.55
CA LEU A 211 11.37 7.43 -13.24
C LEU A 211 12.16 7.28 -14.55
N ALA A 212 12.38 8.37 -15.27
CA ALA A 212 13.22 8.35 -16.47
C ALA A 212 14.66 7.97 -16.11
N GLU A 213 15.23 8.59 -15.07
CA GLU A 213 16.58 8.29 -14.60
C GLU A 213 16.69 6.87 -14.00
N PHE A 214 15.70 6.45 -13.22
CA PHE A 214 15.58 5.10 -12.66
C PHE A 214 15.63 4.05 -13.76
N LEU A 215 14.94 4.25 -14.88
CA LEU A 215 14.96 3.30 -16.00
C LEU A 215 16.37 3.17 -16.60
N VAL A 216 17.06 4.30 -16.81
CA VAL A 216 18.44 4.33 -17.33
C VAL A 216 19.41 3.62 -16.37
N VAL A 217 19.35 3.97 -15.07
CA VAL A 217 20.18 3.35 -14.03
C VAL A 217 19.87 1.86 -13.89
N SER A 218 18.59 1.48 -13.92
CA SER A 218 18.18 0.08 -13.82
C SER A 218 18.67 -0.74 -15.00
N GLU A 219 18.61 -0.21 -16.22
CA GLU A 219 19.17 -0.86 -17.40
C GLU A 219 20.69 -1.05 -17.28
N ALA A 220 21.41 0.01 -16.86
CA ALA A 220 22.86 -0.05 -16.64
C ALA A 220 23.26 -1.06 -15.55
N ASN A 221 22.54 -1.07 -14.42
CA ASN A 221 22.76 -2.01 -13.32
C ASN A 221 22.46 -3.45 -13.75
N ASN A 222 21.39 -3.69 -14.52
CA ASN A 222 21.10 -5.00 -15.08
C ASN A 222 22.20 -5.45 -16.07
N ALA A 223 22.70 -4.55 -16.92
CA ALA A 223 23.82 -4.85 -17.82
C ALA A 223 25.10 -5.20 -17.05
N PHE A 224 25.38 -4.50 -15.95
CA PHE A 224 26.48 -4.83 -15.03
C PHE A 224 26.32 -6.24 -14.44
N VAL A 225 25.13 -6.60 -13.95
CA VAL A 225 24.84 -7.95 -13.41
C VAL A 225 25.00 -9.03 -14.49
N VAL A 226 24.55 -8.77 -15.73
CA VAL A 226 24.74 -9.67 -16.88
C VAL A 226 26.22 -9.90 -17.16
N LYS A 227 27.03 -8.83 -17.14
CA LYS A 227 28.49 -8.92 -17.32
C LYS A 227 29.12 -9.77 -16.23
N MET A 228 28.83 -9.49 -14.96
CA MET A 228 29.38 -10.25 -13.82
C MET A 228 28.96 -11.74 -13.86
N ALA A 229 27.71 -12.02 -14.26
CA ALA A 229 27.23 -13.37 -14.45
C ALA A 229 28.03 -14.13 -15.52
N LYS A 230 28.31 -13.47 -16.66
CA LYS A 230 29.15 -14.03 -17.74
C LYS A 230 30.59 -14.29 -17.26
N ASP A 231 31.21 -13.30 -16.61
CA ASP A 231 32.59 -13.37 -16.12
C ASP A 231 32.78 -14.50 -15.10
N LYS A 232 31.74 -14.79 -14.31
CA LYS A 232 31.75 -15.84 -13.28
C LYS A 232 31.08 -17.15 -13.72
N GLN A 233 30.68 -17.24 -14.99
CA GLN A 233 30.02 -18.41 -15.58
C GLN A 233 28.76 -18.86 -14.81
N VAL A 234 28.02 -17.91 -14.26
CA VAL A 234 26.74 -18.15 -13.56
C VAL A 234 25.58 -17.72 -14.45
N LYS A 235 24.45 -18.44 -14.38
CA LYS A 235 23.23 -18.03 -15.08
C LYS A 235 22.72 -16.71 -14.47
N VAL A 236 22.48 -15.71 -15.32
CA VAL A 236 21.97 -14.37 -14.96
C VAL A 236 20.75 -14.46 -14.02
N THR A 237 19.80 -15.34 -14.32
CA THR A 237 18.62 -15.55 -13.47
C THR A 237 18.95 -16.00 -12.05
N ARG A 238 19.90 -16.92 -11.88
CA ARG A 238 20.34 -17.36 -10.54
C ARG A 238 20.93 -16.20 -9.76
N LEU A 239 21.74 -15.37 -10.43
CA LEU A 239 22.39 -14.23 -9.81
C LEU A 239 21.36 -13.19 -9.36
N HIS A 240 20.39 -12.83 -10.19
CA HIS A 240 19.28 -11.95 -9.80
C HIS A 240 18.43 -12.52 -8.66
N ASP A 241 18.22 -13.83 -8.64
CA ASP A 241 17.40 -14.47 -7.62
C ASP A 241 18.10 -14.54 -6.26
N ALA A 242 19.41 -14.31 -6.18
CA ALA A 242 20.16 -14.27 -4.92
C ALA A 242 19.65 -13.09 -4.06
N PRO A 243 19.21 -13.32 -2.81
CA PRO A 243 18.64 -12.28 -1.96
C PRO A 243 19.51 -11.03 -1.82
N THR A 244 20.81 -11.19 -1.63
CA THR A 244 21.74 -10.05 -1.49
C THR A 244 21.86 -9.29 -2.81
N MET A 245 21.95 -9.97 -3.96
CA MET A 245 21.99 -9.29 -5.26
C MET A 245 20.71 -8.50 -5.52
N LYS A 246 19.55 -9.11 -5.24
CA LYS A 246 18.26 -8.43 -5.40
C LYS A 246 18.18 -7.17 -4.54
N GLN A 247 18.59 -7.26 -3.28
CA GLN A 247 18.63 -6.10 -2.38
C GLN A 247 19.56 -5.00 -2.90
N LEU A 248 20.74 -5.36 -3.43
CA LEU A 248 21.69 -4.40 -4.00
C LEU A 248 21.11 -3.71 -5.23
N VAL A 249 20.60 -4.47 -6.21
CA VAL A 249 20.00 -3.88 -7.42
C VAL A 249 18.82 -3.00 -7.06
N ASP A 250 17.95 -3.45 -6.15
CA ASP A 250 16.79 -2.67 -5.72
C ASP A 250 17.21 -1.37 -5.01
N ALA A 251 18.25 -1.42 -4.16
CA ALA A 251 18.76 -0.24 -3.46
C ALA A 251 19.45 0.75 -4.40
N PHE A 252 20.40 0.28 -5.22
CA PHE A 252 21.13 1.13 -6.15
C PHE A 252 20.21 1.75 -7.20
N ASN A 253 19.24 1.00 -7.74
CA ASN A 253 18.25 1.58 -8.64
C ASN A 253 17.40 2.65 -7.93
N ARG A 254 16.98 2.39 -6.68
CA ARG A 254 16.19 3.35 -5.90
C ARG A 254 16.97 4.65 -5.68
N ASP A 255 18.25 4.54 -5.38
CA ASP A 255 19.13 5.66 -5.04
C ASP A 255 19.76 6.31 -6.30
N LEU A 256 19.38 5.84 -7.50
CA LEU A 256 19.90 6.29 -8.80
C LEU A 256 21.42 6.12 -8.95
N GLU A 257 21.99 5.14 -8.27
CA GLU A 257 23.41 4.83 -8.28
C GLU A 257 23.74 3.65 -9.18
N LEU A 258 24.93 3.69 -9.78
CA LEU A 258 25.46 2.58 -10.57
C LEU A 258 26.19 1.58 -9.69
N LEU A 259 25.92 0.29 -9.89
CA LEU A 259 26.69 -0.79 -9.32
C LEU A 259 28.12 -0.74 -9.87
N THR A 260 29.09 -0.68 -8.94
CA THR A 260 30.51 -0.62 -9.29
C THR A 260 31.20 -1.97 -9.06
N PRO A 261 32.36 -2.22 -9.69
CA PRO A 261 33.19 -3.39 -9.38
C PRO A 261 33.59 -3.50 -7.90
N HIS A 262 33.72 -2.36 -7.20
CA HIS A 262 34.05 -2.34 -5.78
C HIS A 262 32.90 -2.91 -4.93
N VAL A 263 31.67 -2.40 -5.12
CA VAL A 263 30.46 -2.90 -4.46
C VAL A 263 30.27 -4.39 -4.74
N TRP A 264 30.43 -4.80 -6.00
CA TRP A 264 30.39 -6.21 -6.36
C TRP A 264 31.42 -7.05 -5.59
N THR A 265 32.68 -6.61 -5.53
CA THR A 265 33.75 -7.36 -4.85
C THR A 265 33.45 -7.56 -3.36
N GLN A 266 32.88 -6.55 -2.71
CA GLN A 266 32.49 -6.60 -1.30
C GLN A 266 31.37 -7.62 -1.03
N HIS A 267 30.36 -7.70 -1.92
CA HIS A 267 29.17 -8.52 -1.69
C HIS A 267 29.20 -9.88 -2.39
N ALA A 268 30.08 -10.08 -3.37
CA ALA A 268 30.22 -11.31 -4.14
C ALA A 268 30.35 -12.57 -3.26
N PRO A 269 31.17 -12.62 -2.19
CA PRO A 269 31.30 -13.82 -1.36
C PRO A 269 29.95 -14.31 -0.82
N LYS A 270 29.15 -13.40 -0.25
CA LYS A 270 27.82 -13.70 0.29
C LYS A 270 26.83 -14.11 -0.81
N ILE A 271 26.87 -13.43 -1.95
CA ILE A 271 26.02 -13.78 -3.10
C ILE A 271 26.35 -15.22 -3.56
N PHE A 272 27.62 -15.59 -3.67
CA PHE A 272 28.02 -16.94 -4.07
C PHE A 272 27.71 -18.01 -3.03
N GLU A 273 27.73 -17.67 -1.74
CA GLU A 273 27.22 -18.54 -0.67
C GLU A 273 25.73 -18.82 -0.85
N GLU A 274 24.91 -17.79 -1.03
CA GLU A 274 23.46 -17.91 -1.29
C GLU A 274 23.15 -18.73 -2.55
N LEU A 275 24.05 -18.72 -3.53
CA LEU A 275 23.93 -19.52 -4.74
C LEU A 275 24.23 -21.00 -4.52
N LYS A 276 25.14 -21.36 -3.59
CA LYS A 276 25.47 -22.77 -3.28
C LYS A 276 24.31 -23.48 -2.60
N ASP A 277 23.66 -22.80 -1.67
CA ASP A 277 22.57 -23.36 -0.86
C ASP A 277 21.27 -23.57 -1.64
N ARG A 278 21.18 -23.00 -2.84
CA ARG A 278 20.03 -23.22 -3.71
C ARG A 278 20.26 -24.46 -4.57
N PRO A 279 19.54 -25.57 -4.30
CA PRO A 279 19.69 -26.77 -5.10
C PRO A 279 19.35 -26.43 -6.55
N SER A 280 20.38 -26.47 -7.42
CA SER A 280 20.21 -26.34 -8.87
C SER A 280 19.65 -27.65 -9.40
N GLY A 281 18.42 -27.95 -8.98
CA GLY A 281 17.68 -29.14 -9.32
C GLY A 281 16.51 -28.76 -10.20
N LYS A 282 16.43 -29.41 -11.34
CA LYS A 282 15.17 -29.59 -12.05
C LYS A 282 14.54 -30.83 -11.43
N ASN A 283 13.59 -30.63 -10.53
CA ASN A 283 12.89 -31.74 -9.88
C ASN A 283 11.81 -32.27 -10.83
N ARG A 284 11.78 -33.59 -11.00
CA ARG A 284 10.70 -34.24 -11.72
C ARG A 284 9.51 -34.34 -10.78
N CYS A 285 8.36 -33.80 -11.19
CA CYS A 285 7.12 -34.02 -10.48
C CYS A 285 6.81 -35.51 -10.46
N THR A 286 6.56 -36.06 -9.28
CA THR A 286 6.25 -37.47 -9.07
C THR A 286 4.89 -37.88 -9.65
N LEU A 287 4.03 -36.92 -10.01
CA LEU A 287 2.64 -37.16 -10.39
C LEU A 287 2.39 -37.03 -11.91
N CYS A 288 3.01 -36.06 -12.61
CA CYS A 288 2.89 -35.94 -14.08
C CYS A 288 4.22 -36.07 -14.84
N ASN A 289 5.31 -36.43 -14.17
CA ASN A 289 6.64 -36.55 -14.76
C ASN A 289 7.22 -35.26 -15.38
N ARG A 290 6.55 -34.10 -15.28
CA ARG A 290 7.09 -32.81 -15.73
C ARG A 290 8.28 -32.40 -14.90
N THR A 291 9.27 -31.81 -15.54
CA THR A 291 10.46 -31.31 -14.88
C THR A 291 10.30 -29.83 -14.56
N VAL A 292 10.33 -29.48 -13.28
CA VAL A 292 10.14 -28.12 -12.76
C VAL A 292 11.36 -27.70 -11.95
N SER A 293 11.63 -26.41 -11.81
CA SER A 293 12.69 -25.95 -10.89
C SER A 293 12.34 -26.36 -9.46
N SER A 294 13.35 -26.56 -8.58
CA SER A 294 13.10 -26.88 -7.17
C SER A 294 12.14 -25.89 -6.49
N LEU A 295 12.27 -24.59 -6.78
CA LEU A 295 11.36 -23.54 -6.29
C LEU A 295 9.97 -23.60 -6.95
N GLY A 296 9.88 -24.04 -8.19
CA GLY A 296 8.63 -24.16 -8.94
C GLY A 296 7.89 -25.47 -8.70
N LEU A 297 8.52 -26.47 -8.08
CA LEU A 297 7.91 -27.78 -7.87
C LEU A 297 6.67 -27.67 -6.98
N GLU A 298 6.73 -26.92 -5.89
CA GLU A 298 5.58 -26.75 -4.99
C GLU A 298 4.41 -26.07 -5.70
N ALA A 299 4.67 -24.96 -6.42
CA ALA A 299 3.66 -24.26 -7.21
C ALA A 299 3.06 -25.16 -8.29
N HIS A 300 3.89 -25.93 -8.99
CA HIS A 300 3.44 -26.89 -9.99
C HIS A 300 2.60 -28.02 -9.39
N MET A 301 3.04 -28.62 -8.28
CA MET A 301 2.28 -29.63 -7.55
C MET A 301 0.91 -29.07 -7.16
N PHE A 302 0.88 -27.85 -6.65
CA PHE A 302 -0.35 -27.21 -6.23
C PHE A 302 -1.29 -26.83 -7.39
N ASP A 303 -0.77 -26.35 -8.51
CA ASP A 303 -1.59 -25.89 -9.64
C ASP A 303 -1.99 -27.02 -10.61
N SER A 304 -1.10 -28.00 -10.82
CA SER A 304 -1.30 -29.10 -11.78
C SER A 304 -1.85 -30.37 -11.15
N HIS A 305 -1.74 -30.52 -9.82
CA HIS A 305 -2.15 -31.73 -9.09
C HIS A 305 -3.10 -31.42 -7.93
N LYS A 306 -4.09 -30.53 -8.17
CA LYS A 306 -5.05 -30.02 -7.18
C LYS A 306 -5.71 -31.10 -6.30
N ASN A 307 -5.87 -32.33 -6.82
CA ASN A 307 -6.56 -33.43 -6.13
C ASN A 307 -5.62 -34.34 -5.31
N GLN A 308 -4.30 -34.17 -5.41
CA GLN A 308 -3.32 -35.11 -4.87
C GLN A 308 -2.33 -34.48 -3.87
N VAL A 309 -2.42 -33.17 -3.65
CA VAL A 309 -1.49 -32.39 -2.80
C VAL A 309 -2.28 -31.76 -1.65
N SER A 310 -1.61 -31.53 -0.52
CA SER A 310 -2.13 -30.83 0.67
C SER A 310 -3.05 -29.65 0.31
N ASP A 311 -4.12 -29.49 1.09
CA ASP A 311 -5.19 -28.51 0.84
C ASP A 311 -4.71 -27.06 0.83
N MET A 312 -3.51 -26.77 1.37
CA MET A 312 -2.94 -25.43 1.39
C MET A 312 -1.49 -25.41 0.89
N ASN A 313 -1.14 -24.36 0.15
CA ASN A 313 0.25 -24.06 -0.17
C ASN A 313 0.99 -23.42 1.02
N THR A 314 2.31 -23.25 0.90
CA THR A 314 3.16 -22.56 1.90
C THR A 314 2.70 -21.15 2.28
N LYS A 315 1.83 -20.51 1.48
CA LYS A 315 1.26 -19.19 1.75
C LYS A 315 -0.12 -19.24 2.42
N GLY A 316 -0.57 -20.41 2.87
CA GLY A 316 -1.87 -20.59 3.52
C GLY A 316 -3.06 -20.34 2.58
N LYS A 317 -2.88 -20.60 1.27
CA LYS A 317 -3.96 -20.49 0.28
C LYS A 317 -4.29 -21.84 -0.35
N ALA A 318 -5.54 -22.00 -0.78
CA ALA A 318 -6.14 -23.23 -1.26
C ALA A 318 -6.91 -23.01 -2.58
N HIS A 319 -6.92 -24.00 -3.47
CA HIS A 319 -7.87 -24.08 -4.59
C HIS A 319 -9.21 -24.65 -4.09
N CYS A 320 -10.31 -24.33 -4.75
CA CYS A 320 -11.59 -24.98 -4.49
C CYS A 320 -11.66 -26.33 -5.20
N LYS A 321 -11.77 -27.43 -4.45
CA LYS A 321 -11.90 -28.80 -4.99
C LYS A 321 -13.18 -29.00 -5.81
N ASP A 322 -14.20 -28.22 -5.52
CA ASP A 322 -15.52 -28.28 -6.16
C ASP A 322 -15.57 -27.44 -7.46
N CYS A 323 -14.51 -26.67 -7.77
CA CYS A 323 -14.32 -25.95 -9.02
C CYS A 323 -13.04 -26.41 -9.75
N PRO A 324 -13.06 -27.55 -10.48
CA PRO A 324 -11.86 -28.10 -11.11
C PRO A 324 -11.18 -27.10 -12.06
N ASP A 325 -11.96 -26.28 -12.76
CA ASP A 325 -11.45 -25.30 -13.74
C ASP A 325 -10.99 -23.97 -13.12
N SER A 326 -11.31 -23.70 -11.84
CA SER A 326 -10.93 -22.45 -11.20
C SER A 326 -9.42 -22.41 -10.93
N LYS A 327 -8.75 -21.37 -11.41
CA LYS A 327 -7.34 -21.07 -11.09
C LYS A 327 -7.20 -20.15 -9.87
N ARG A 328 -8.31 -19.83 -9.18
CA ARG A 328 -8.33 -18.84 -8.11
C ARG A 328 -7.87 -19.46 -6.78
N LEU A 329 -6.96 -18.77 -6.12
CA LEU A 329 -6.48 -19.11 -4.78
C LEU A 329 -7.22 -18.32 -3.72
N TYR A 330 -7.67 -19.03 -2.69
CA TYR A 330 -8.42 -18.46 -1.57
C TYR A 330 -7.62 -18.63 -0.28
N THR A 331 -7.73 -17.67 0.64
CA THR A 331 -7.39 -17.94 2.06
C THR A 331 -8.38 -18.96 2.63
N ARG A 332 -8.11 -19.54 3.81
CA ARG A 332 -9.06 -20.48 4.45
C ARG A 332 -10.48 -19.90 4.55
N GLU A 333 -10.60 -18.70 5.13
CA GLU A 333 -11.88 -17.97 5.26
C GLU A 333 -12.51 -17.66 3.89
N GLY A 334 -11.70 -17.23 2.92
CA GLY A 334 -12.19 -16.95 1.57
C GLY A 334 -12.67 -18.19 0.83
N LEU A 335 -12.10 -19.36 1.13
CA LEU A 335 -12.51 -20.63 0.51
C LEU A 335 -13.84 -21.11 1.09
N GLU A 336 -14.01 -20.99 2.41
CA GLU A 336 -15.28 -21.28 3.09
C GLU A 336 -16.40 -20.41 2.54
N GLU A 337 -16.16 -19.10 2.40
CA GLU A 337 -17.15 -18.19 1.81
C GLU A 337 -17.46 -18.56 0.35
N HIS A 338 -16.44 -18.86 -0.45
CA HIS A 338 -16.64 -19.28 -1.83
C HIS A 338 -17.47 -20.57 -1.91
N ARG A 339 -17.18 -21.56 -1.07
CA ARG A 339 -17.97 -22.80 -0.98
C ARG A 339 -19.40 -22.54 -0.54
N ARG A 340 -19.59 -21.63 0.42
CA ARG A 340 -20.92 -21.21 0.87
C ARG A 340 -21.75 -20.62 -0.26
N VAL A 341 -21.15 -19.76 -1.08
CA VAL A 341 -21.85 -19.01 -2.12
C VAL A 341 -22.03 -19.82 -3.40
N CYS A 342 -21.04 -20.61 -3.78
CA CYS A 342 -21.00 -21.25 -5.10
C CYS A 342 -21.35 -22.75 -5.07
N HIS A 343 -21.18 -23.43 -3.94
CA HIS A 343 -21.25 -24.91 -3.86
C HIS A 343 -22.22 -25.44 -2.82
N SER A 344 -22.60 -24.61 -1.84
CA SER A 344 -23.73 -24.94 -0.99
C SER A 344 -24.97 -24.77 -1.87
N GLY A 345 -25.75 -25.84 -2.00
CA GLY A 345 -26.99 -25.88 -2.77
C GLY A 345 -27.95 -24.72 -2.44
N PRO A 346 -29.07 -24.59 -3.17
CA PRO A 346 -29.90 -23.39 -3.21
C PRO A 346 -30.05 -22.83 -1.80
N LEU A 347 -29.48 -21.64 -1.59
CA LEU A 347 -29.57 -20.93 -0.33
C LEU A 347 -31.03 -21.01 0.12
N PRO A 348 -31.32 -21.35 1.39
CA PRO A 348 -32.68 -21.22 1.90
C PRO A 348 -33.18 -19.84 1.48
N PRO A 349 -34.40 -19.74 0.92
CA PRO A 349 -34.89 -18.51 0.32
C PRO A 349 -34.60 -17.37 1.28
N PRO A 350 -34.01 -16.25 0.79
CA PRO A 350 -33.59 -15.17 1.67
C PRO A 350 -34.76 -14.82 2.56
N GLN A 351 -34.55 -14.91 3.89
CA GLN A 351 -35.61 -14.63 4.85
C GLN A 351 -36.30 -13.33 4.43
N PRO A 352 -37.65 -13.33 4.32
CA PRO A 352 -38.36 -12.21 3.74
C PRO A 352 -37.98 -10.96 4.52
N TRP A 353 -37.43 -10.00 3.78
CA TRP A 353 -36.95 -8.73 4.33
C TRP A 353 -38.05 -8.11 5.17
N LYS A 354 -37.86 -8.05 6.49
CA LYS A 354 -38.88 -7.51 7.40
C LYS A 354 -38.92 -6.00 7.25
N ARG A 355 -40.01 -5.47 6.68
CA ARG A 355 -40.28 -4.03 6.61
C ARG A 355 -40.57 -3.53 8.03
N CYS A 356 -40.10 -2.32 8.34
CA CYS A 356 -40.52 -1.64 9.56
C CYS A 356 -41.97 -1.14 9.38
N PRO A 357 -42.94 -1.61 10.16
CA PRO A 357 -44.34 -1.21 10.01
C PRO A 357 -44.59 0.26 10.38
N LEU A 358 -43.67 0.88 11.12
CA LEU A 358 -43.75 2.27 11.59
C LEU A 358 -43.17 3.29 10.61
N CYS A 359 -42.60 2.84 9.48
CA CYS A 359 -42.03 3.70 8.44
C CYS A 359 -42.78 3.51 7.11
N PRO A 360 -44.00 4.06 6.96
CA PRO A 360 -44.88 3.77 5.81
C PRO A 360 -44.36 4.29 4.46
N THR A 361 -43.42 5.24 4.44
CA THR A 361 -42.98 5.94 3.21
C THR A 361 -41.55 5.62 2.75
N ARG A 362 -40.81 4.77 3.48
CA ARG A 362 -39.44 4.39 3.08
C ARG A 362 -39.32 2.88 3.05
N GLU A 363 -39.06 2.32 1.87
CA GLU A 363 -38.73 0.91 1.67
C GLU A 363 -37.34 0.58 2.25
N ARG A 364 -37.13 0.78 3.57
CA ARG A 364 -35.93 0.28 4.24
C ARG A 364 -36.15 -1.18 4.57
N ARG A 365 -35.39 -2.01 3.86
CA ARG A 365 -35.35 -3.46 4.05
C ARG A 365 -34.09 -3.82 4.85
N PHE A 366 -34.24 -4.55 5.94
CA PHE A 366 -33.13 -4.92 6.83
C PHE A 366 -32.66 -6.34 6.51
N LYS A 367 -31.34 -6.54 6.42
CA LYS A 367 -30.71 -7.84 6.11
C LYS A 367 -30.56 -8.75 7.34
N SER A 368 -30.68 -8.22 8.56
CA SER A 368 -30.60 -8.99 9.81
C SER A 368 -31.55 -8.44 10.87
N VAL A 369 -31.82 -9.27 11.90
CA VAL A 369 -32.68 -8.91 13.04
C VAL A 369 -32.03 -7.81 13.88
N GLU A 370 -30.71 -7.85 14.07
CA GLU A 370 -29.98 -6.81 14.81
C GLU A 370 -30.02 -5.47 14.07
N GLY A 371 -29.93 -5.49 12.74
CA GLY A 371 -30.04 -4.28 11.92
C GLY A 371 -31.41 -3.61 12.03
N ARG A 372 -32.48 -4.41 12.16
CA ARG A 372 -33.83 -3.89 12.43
C ARG A 372 -33.95 -3.37 13.87
N ALA A 373 -33.49 -4.13 14.87
CA ALA A 373 -33.55 -3.71 16.27
C ALA A 373 -32.76 -2.41 16.49
N MET A 374 -31.61 -2.25 15.86
CA MET A 374 -30.84 -1.01 15.91
C MET A 374 -31.58 0.15 15.25
N HIS A 375 -32.27 -0.09 14.14
CA HIS A 375 -33.12 0.93 13.52
C HIS A 375 -34.29 1.34 14.42
N ASP A 376 -34.96 0.39 15.05
CA ASP A 376 -36.10 0.66 15.94
C ASP A 376 -35.65 1.47 17.17
N ARG A 377 -34.46 1.18 17.72
CA ARG A 377 -33.89 1.99 18.81
C ARG A 377 -33.49 3.40 18.38
N VAL A 378 -32.80 3.52 17.25
CA VAL A 378 -32.22 4.81 16.81
C VAL A 378 -33.27 5.74 16.19
N VAL A 379 -34.23 5.18 15.45
CA VAL A 379 -35.20 5.97 14.67
C VAL A 379 -36.54 6.09 15.38
N HIS A 380 -36.96 5.06 16.12
CA HIS A 380 -38.24 5.05 16.83
C HIS A 380 -38.09 5.18 18.35
N GLY A 381 -36.87 5.24 18.89
CA GLY A 381 -36.63 5.43 20.32
C GLY A 381 -37.13 4.28 21.19
N MET A 382 -37.32 3.09 20.61
CA MET A 382 -37.68 1.91 21.39
C MET A 382 -36.48 1.46 22.26
N PRO A 383 -36.70 0.86 23.43
CA PRO A 383 -35.62 0.35 24.29
C PRO A 383 -34.86 -0.83 23.66
#